data_AF-A0A3D2GI86-F1
#
_entry.id   AF-A0A3D2GI86-F1
#
_cell.length_a   1.000
_cell.length_b   1.000
_cell.length_c   1.000
_cell.angle_alpha   90.00
_cell.angle_beta   90.00
_cell.angle_gamma   90.00
#
_symmetry.space_group_name_H-M   'P 1'
#
loop_
_entity.id
_entity.type
_entity.pdbx_description
1 polymer ?
#
loop_
_entity_poly.entity_id
_entity_poly.type
_entity_poly.pdbx_seq_one_letter_code
_entity_poly.pdbx_strand_id
1 'polypeptide(L)' 'GISTYDGRNVHIVKNSGLVADAFDERSMRELKGQSAIGHCRYSTTGSSNVKNAQPFLAT' A
#
# COMPACT_ATOMS: atom_id res chain seq x y z
N GLY A 1 -0.80 3.54 -0.70
CA GLY A 1 -0.55 2.10 -0.44
C GLY A 1 -0.88 1.31 -1.69
N ILE A 2 -0.13 0.24 -1.94
CA ILE A 2 -0.34 -0.68 -3.07
C ILE A 2 -0.46 -2.10 -2.51
N SER A 3 -1.37 -2.89 -3.08
CA SER A 3 -1.48 -4.32 -2.85
C SER A 3 -1.40 -5.04 -4.20
N THR A 4 -0.58 -6.08 -4.29
CA THR A 4 -0.46 -6.94 -5.48
C THR A 4 -0.81 -8.39 -5.17
N TYR A 5 -1.23 -9.14 -6.19
CA TYR A 5 -1.51 -10.56 -6.10
C TYR A 5 -0.73 -11.34 -7.16
N ASP A 6 0.00 -12.36 -6.72
CA ASP A 6 0.87 -13.18 -7.57
C ASP A 6 0.26 -14.53 -8.00
N GLY A 7 -1.04 -14.73 -7.74
CA GLY A 7 -1.71 -16.02 -7.97
C GLY A 7 -1.72 -16.94 -6.74
N ARG A 8 -1.01 -16.57 -5.67
CA ARG A 8 -0.98 -17.35 -4.42
C ARG A 8 -1.04 -16.49 -3.16
N ASN A 9 -0.27 -15.41 -3.11
CA ASN A 9 -0.13 -14.52 -1.97
C ASN A 9 -0.45 -13.08 -2.34
N VAL A 10 -0.93 -12.34 -1.34
CA VAL A 10 -1.11 -10.89 -1.42
C VAL A 10 0.11 -10.20 -0.81
N HIS A 11 0.72 -9.28 -1.56
CA HIS A 11 1.83 -8.45 -1.09
C HIS A 11 1.32 -7.02 -0.90
N ILE A 12 1.61 -6.39 0.25
CA ILE A 12 1.11 -5.05 0.57
C ILE A 12 2.24 -4.16 1.05
N VAL A 13 2.38 -2.99 0.42
CA VAL A 13 3.23 -1.92 0.91
C VAL A 13 2.42 -0.65 1.09
N LYS A 14 2.49 -0.08 2.30
CA LYS A 14 1.82 1.17 2.64
C LYS A 14 2.68 2.01 3.56
N ASN A 15 2.81 3.28 3.22
CA ASN A 15 3.52 4.27 4.01
C ASN A 15 2.73 5.60 3.98
N SER A 16 3.07 6.51 4.89
CA SER A 16 2.55 7.88 4.90
C SER A 16 3.32 8.76 3.91
N GLY A 17 2.73 9.89 3.52
CA GLY A 17 3.37 10.87 2.63
C GLY A 17 2.89 10.79 1.20
N LEU A 18 3.59 11.51 0.31
CA LEU A 18 3.32 11.50 -1.13
C LEU A 18 3.77 10.17 -1.73
N VAL A 19 3.24 9.83 -2.90
CA VAL A 19 3.57 8.57 -3.59
C VAL A 19 5.06 8.41 -3.82
N ALA A 20 5.76 9.50 -4.19
CA ALA A 20 7.20 9.48 -4.44
C ALA A 20 8.03 9.16 -3.18
N ASP A 21 7.56 9.56 -2.00
CA ASP A 21 8.26 9.30 -0.73
C ASP A 21 7.83 7.97 -0.11
N ALA A 22 6.61 7.52 -0.42
CA ALA A 22 6.02 6.31 0.14
C ALA A 22 6.54 5.03 -0.52
N PHE A 23 7.13 5.12 -1.71
CA PHE A 23 7.65 3.98 -2.48
C PHE A 23 9.04 4.27 -3.04
N ASP A 24 10.00 3.48 -2.59
CA ASP A 24 11.35 3.37 -3.14
C ASP A 24 11.51 2.10 -4.00
N GLU A 25 12.66 1.91 -4.62
CA GLU A 25 12.89 0.68 -5.41
C GLU A 25 12.76 -0.61 -4.60
N ARG A 26 13.09 -0.56 -3.29
CA ARG A 26 13.07 -1.74 -2.44
C ARG A 26 11.63 -2.20 -2.19
N SER A 27 10.76 -1.29 -1.78
CA SER A 27 9.32 -1.53 -1.62
C SER A 27 8.65 -1.93 -2.93
N MET A 28 9.04 -1.33 -4.06
CA MET A 28 8.52 -1.73 -5.37
C MET A 28 8.91 -3.16 -5.75
N ARG A 29 10.09 -3.66 -5.36
CA ARG A 29 10.51 -5.05 -5.58
C ARG A 29 9.72 -6.07 -4.75
N GLU A 30 9.08 -5.65 -3.65
CA GLU A 30 8.22 -6.51 -2.83
C GLU A 30 6.82 -6.71 -3.44
N LEU A 31 6.37 -5.78 -4.27
CA LEU A 31 5.04 -5.79 -4.91
C LEU A 31 5.00 -6.71 -6.14
N LYS A 32 5.12 -8.02 -5.91
CA LYS A 32 5.11 -9.05 -6.97
C LYS A 32 3.70 -9.40 -7.41
N GLY A 33 3.55 -9.74 -8.69
CA GLY A 33 2.31 -10.27 -9.26
C GLY A 33 1.85 -9.52 -10.51
N GLN A 34 0.74 -9.98 -11.08
CA GLN A 34 0.19 -9.44 -12.34
C GLN A 34 -1.05 -8.56 -12.14
N SER A 35 -1.57 -8.48 -10.92
CA SER A 35 -2.74 -7.68 -10.58
C SER A 35 -2.47 -6.87 -9.33
N ALA A 36 -2.96 -5.63 -9.32
CA ALA A 36 -2.70 -4.67 -8.26
C ALA A 36 -3.88 -3.74 -8.01
N ILE A 37 -4.02 -3.29 -6.76
CA ILE A 37 -4.86 -2.15 -6.38
C ILE A 37 -4.03 -1.11 -5.64
N GLY A 38 -4.36 0.16 -5.82
CA GLY A 38 -3.68 1.28 -5.18
C GLY A 38 -4.67 2.19 -4.46
N HIS A 39 -4.23 2.82 -3.37
CA HIS A 39 -5.01 3.82 -2.65
C HIS A 39 -4.13 5.00 -2.23
N CYS A 40 -4.55 6.21 -2.61
CA CYS A 40 -4.03 7.48 -2.11
C CYS A 40 -5.03 8.06 -1.12
N ARG A 41 -4.63 8.19 0.14
CA ARG A 41 -5.50 8.68 1.20
C ARG A 41 -5.37 10.19 1.32
N TYR A 42 -6.49 10.91 1.27
CA TYR A 42 -6.59 12.25 1.84
C TYR A 42 -6.87 12.13 3.34
N SER A 43 -6.12 12.85 4.17
CA SER A 43 -6.30 12.79 5.63
C SER A 43 -7.66 13.35 6.03
N THR A 44 -8.45 12.54 6.71
CA THR A 44 -9.71 12.94 7.35
C THR A 44 -9.50 13.26 8.82
N THR A 45 -10.49 13.86 9.46
CA THR A 45 -10.50 14.17 10.89
C THR A 45 -10.23 12.92 11.74
N GLY A 46 -9.41 13.05 12.80
CA GLY A 46 -9.23 11.99 13.81
C GLY A 46 -7.89 11.24 13.82
N SER A 47 -6.98 11.46 12.85
CA SER A 47 -5.50 11.25 12.93
C SER A 47 -4.89 10.82 11.58
N SER A 48 -3.63 11.23 11.36
CA SER A 48 -2.79 10.79 10.24
C SER A 48 -1.91 9.60 10.65
N ASN A 49 -2.52 8.48 11.05
CA ASN A 49 -1.79 7.25 11.37
C ASN A 49 -1.67 6.35 10.12
N VAL A 50 -0.46 5.80 9.87
CA VAL A 50 -0.21 4.82 8.81
C VAL A 50 -1.04 3.54 8.98
N LYS A 51 -1.45 3.21 10.20
CA LYS A 51 -2.40 2.11 10.46
C LYS A 51 -3.73 2.29 9.73
N ASN A 52 -4.13 3.53 9.49
CA ASN A 52 -5.35 3.87 8.74
C ASN A 52 -5.10 3.92 7.22
N ALA A 53 -3.85 3.71 6.77
CA ALA A 53 -3.55 3.64 5.35
C ALA A 53 -4.07 2.32 4.77
N GLN A 54 -4.76 2.45 3.64
CA GLN A 54 -5.24 1.35 2.81
C GLN A 54 -4.17 0.92 1.78
N PRO A 55 -4.27 -0.30 1.23
CA PRO A 55 -5.32 -1.32 1.43
C PRO A 55 -5.30 -2.03 2.79
N PHE A 56 -6.46 -2.58 3.19
CA PHE A 56 -6.58 -3.50 4.32
C PHE A 56 -6.70 -4.93 3.80
N LEU A 57 -6.02 -5.86 4.46
CA LEU A 57 -6.18 -7.30 4.24
C LEU A 57 -6.98 -7.88 5.40
N ALA A 58 -8.11 -8.49 5.10
CA ALA A 58 -8.85 -9.32 6.05
C ALA A 58 -8.59 -10.78 5.67
N THR A 59 -8.26 -11.60 6.67
CA THR A 59 -7.95 -13.03 6.50
C THR A 59 -8.86 -13.83 7.39
#